data_AF-A0A2H1EGZ5-F1
#
_entry.id   AF-A0A2H1EGZ5-F1
#
_cell.length_a   1.000
_cell.length_b   1.000
_cell.length_c   1.000
_cell.angle_alpha   90.00
_cell.angle_beta   90.00
_cell.angle_gamma   90.00
#
_symmetry.space_group_name_H-M   'P 1'
#
loop_
_entity.id
_entity.type
_entity.pdbx_description
1 polymer ?
#
loop_
_entity_poly.entity_id
_entity_poly.type
_entity_poly.pdbx_seq_one_letter_code
_entity_poly.pdbx_strand_id
1 'polypeptide(L)'
;MSEDMLKTIKGLLASGRGDTKRLRNIIEEIKSGEPVVMSDYRYIQNLLESPDTPEKEQPVTPPPKRDTSLEVLRVRLAEGQISIEEFRVLKKALTEEE
;
A
#
# COMPACT_ATOMS: atom_id res chain seq x y z
N MET A 1 8.17 17.95 13.41
CA MET A 1 7.73 16.70 12.75
C MET A 1 7.09 16.96 11.38
N SER A 2 6.11 17.85 11.28
CA SER A 2 5.45 18.16 9.99
C SER A 2 6.35 18.85 8.95
N GLU A 3 7.32 19.66 9.39
CA GLU A 3 8.26 20.35 8.48
C GLU A 3 9.25 19.41 7.77
N ASP A 4 9.74 18.39 8.46
CA ASP A 4 10.69 17.43 7.89
C ASP A 4 10.02 16.60 6.79
N MET A 5 8.76 16.18 7.03
CA MET A 5 7.95 15.47 6.05
C MET A 5 7.70 16.31 4.80
N LEU A 6 7.40 17.61 4.95
CA LEU A 6 7.25 18.53 3.83
C LEU A 6 8.52 18.66 2.98
N LYS A 7 9.70 18.73 3.61
CA LYS A 7 10.98 18.76 2.88
C LYS A 7 11.18 17.47 2.09
N THR A 8 10.87 16.33 2.68
CA THR A 8 10.98 15.01 2.03
C THR A 8 10.06 14.90 0.82
N ILE A 9 8.78 15.26 0.95
CA ILE A 9 7.82 15.22 -0.17
C ILE A 9 8.23 16.18 -1.30
N LYS A 10 8.75 17.36 -0.98
CA LYS A 10 9.30 18.29 -1.98
C LYS A 10 10.50 17.68 -2.72
N GLY A 11 11.36 16.94 -2.02
CA GLY A 11 12.45 16.17 -2.63
C GLY A 11 11.95 15.08 -3.58
N LEU A 12 10.89 14.36 -3.22
CA LEU A 12 10.25 13.36 -4.08
C LEU A 12 9.64 13.99 -5.34
N LEU A 13 8.97 15.15 -5.20
CA LEU A 13 8.47 15.92 -6.34
C LEU A 13 9.58 16.42 -7.26
N ALA A 14 10.67 16.95 -6.70
CA ALA A 14 11.80 17.46 -7.46
C ALA A 14 12.55 16.34 -8.20
N SER A 15 12.62 15.14 -7.61
CA SER A 15 13.21 13.95 -8.23
C SER A 15 12.28 13.23 -9.22
N GLY A 16 11.04 13.71 -9.39
CA GLY A 16 10.04 13.08 -10.25
C GLY A 16 9.62 11.69 -9.76
N ARG A 17 9.80 11.39 -8.48
CA ARG A 17 9.50 10.07 -7.89
C ARG A 17 8.09 10.04 -7.34
N GLY A 18 7.28 9.15 -7.91
CA GLY A 18 5.89 8.92 -7.48
C GLY A 18 4.87 9.79 -8.21
N ASP A 19 3.67 9.87 -7.64
CA ASP A 19 2.51 10.56 -8.19
C ASP A 19 2.52 12.01 -7.71
N THR A 20 2.78 12.92 -8.64
CA THR A 20 2.87 14.36 -8.36
C THR A 20 1.56 14.94 -7.82
N LYS A 21 0.40 14.44 -8.24
CA LYS A 21 -0.91 14.90 -7.76
C LYS A 21 -1.11 14.46 -6.32
N ARG A 22 -0.82 13.19 -6.03
CA ARG A 22 -0.92 12.65 -4.67
C ARG A 22 0.03 13.35 -3.69
N LEU A 23 1.30 13.52 -4.08
CA LEU A 23 2.28 14.24 -3.24
C LEU A 23 1.87 15.69 -2.98
N ARG A 24 1.26 16.38 -3.96
CA ARG A 24 0.70 17.73 -3.76
C ARG A 24 -0.47 17.74 -2.79
N ASN A 25 -1.38 16.79 -2.88
CA ASN A 25 -2.50 16.69 -1.94
C ASN A 25 -2.00 16.52 -0.50
N ILE A 26 -1.02 15.63 -0.28
CA ILE A 26 -0.44 15.40 1.04
C ILE A 26 0.25 16.68 1.57
N ILE A 27 0.92 17.45 0.71
CA ILE A 27 1.48 18.75 1.11
C ILE A 27 0.39 19.69 1.61
N GLU A 28 -0.75 19.77 0.92
CA GLU A 28 -1.86 20.64 1.31
C GLU A 28 -2.51 20.18 2.62
N GLU A 29 -2.69 18.86 2.82
CA GLU A 29 -3.19 18.29 4.09
C GLU A 29 -2.25 18.63 5.27
N ILE A 30 -0.94 18.49 5.08
CA ILE A 30 0.03 18.84 6.12
C ILE A 30 -0.02 20.35 6.43
N LYS A 31 -0.18 21.19 5.40
CA LYS A 31 -0.28 22.65 5.58
C LYS A 31 -1.58 23.08 6.24
N SER A 32 -2.68 22.39 5.99
CA SER A 32 -3.97 22.66 6.64
C SER A 32 -3.98 22.19 8.10
N GLY A 33 -2.94 21.47 8.54
CA GLY A 33 -2.86 20.91 9.89
C GLY A 33 -3.63 19.61 10.05
N GLU A 34 -4.08 19.01 8.94
CA GLU A 34 -4.76 17.72 8.95
C GLU A 34 -3.74 16.59 9.14
N PRO A 35 -4.11 15.52 9.88
CA PRO A 35 -3.25 14.36 10.03
C PRO A 35 -3.14 13.60 8.71
N VAL A 36 -1.90 13.33 8.28
CA VAL A 36 -1.65 12.51 7.09
C VAL A 36 -2.19 11.11 7.31
N VAL A 37 -3.00 10.65 6.37
CA VAL A 37 -3.59 9.30 6.43
C VAL A 37 -2.48 8.25 6.36
N MET A 38 -2.62 7.14 7.08
CA MET A 38 -1.62 6.05 7.11
C MET A 38 -1.27 5.52 5.70
N SER A 39 -2.21 5.56 4.75
CA SER A 39 -1.97 5.22 3.35
C SER A 39 -0.94 6.13 2.68
N ASP A 40 -0.95 7.41 3.00
CA ASP A 40 -0.04 8.41 2.45
C ASP A 40 1.30 8.40 3.18
N TYR A 41 1.29 8.15 4.49
CA TYR A 41 2.52 7.90 5.23
C TYR A 41 3.28 6.70 4.65
N ARG A 42 2.60 5.56 4.46
CA ARG A 42 3.19 4.35 3.87
C ARG A 42 3.66 4.58 2.44
N TYR A 43 2.90 5.37 1.66
CA TYR A 43 3.29 5.74 0.31
C TYR A 43 4.62 6.50 0.27
N ILE A 44 4.78 7.50 1.14
CA ILE A 44 6.03 8.28 1.24
C ILE A 44 7.18 7.39 1.73
N GLN A 45 6.96 6.55 2.73
CA GLN A 45 7.99 5.62 3.23
C GLN A 45 8.49 4.68 2.13
N ASN A 46 7.59 4.05 1.37
CA ASN A 46 7.97 3.19 0.24
C ASN A 46 8.79 3.95 -0.82
N LEU A 47 8.45 5.22 -1.07
CA LEU A 47 9.21 6.08 -1.97
C LEU A 47 10.60 6.45 -1.42
N LEU A 48 10.86 6.34 -0.12
CA LEU A 48 12.17 6.62 0.47
C LEU A 48 13.02 5.37 0.63
N GLU A 49 12.39 4.25 0.99
CA GLU A 49 13.02 2.94 1.18
C GLU A 49 13.43 2.26 -0.13
N SER A 50 13.11 2.85 -1.28
CA SER A 50 13.62 2.40 -2.58
C SER A 50 14.78 3.31 -3.04
N PRO A 51 15.99 3.23 -2.46
CA PRO A 51 17.15 3.85 -3.06
C PRO A 51 17.57 3.02 -4.29
N ASP A 52 17.72 3.69 -5.43
CA ASP A 52 18.31 3.17 -6.67
C ASP A 52 17.59 2.05 -7.41
N THR A 53 16.74 2.43 -8.38
CA THR A 53 16.93 2.04 -9.79
C THR A 53 15.96 2.81 -10.71
N PRO A 54 16.43 3.46 -11.78
CA PRO A 54 15.58 4.02 -12.82
C PRO A 54 15.29 2.95 -13.88
N GLU A 55 14.44 1.97 -13.58
CA GLU A 55 13.84 1.07 -14.58
C GLU A 55 12.35 0.97 -14.24
N LYS A 56 11.48 1.58 -15.06
CA LYS A 56 10.70 0.88 -16.10
C LYS A 56 10.33 -0.55 -15.70
N GLU A 57 9.01 -0.78 -15.73
CA GLU A 57 8.31 -2.05 -15.49
C GLU A 57 7.98 -2.33 -14.02
N GLN A 58 6.73 -2.03 -13.67
CA GLN A 58 6.05 -2.70 -12.57
C GLN A 58 6.04 -4.21 -12.87
N PRO A 59 6.57 -5.01 -11.95
CA PRO A 59 5.71 -6.02 -11.35
C PRO A 59 5.67 -5.81 -9.84
N VAL A 60 4.50 -5.40 -9.37
CA VAL A 60 3.88 -5.82 -8.11
C VAL A 60 4.85 -6.39 -7.05
N THR A 61 5.38 -5.56 -6.17
CA THR A 61 5.79 -6.03 -4.84
C THR A 61 4.53 -6.25 -3.99
N PRO A 62 4.46 -7.37 -3.25
CA PRO A 62 3.20 -7.96 -2.82
C PRO A 62 2.52 -7.08 -1.77
N PRO A 63 1.20 -6.88 -1.84
CA PRO A 63 0.42 -6.41 -0.70
C PRO A 63 0.53 -7.45 0.42
N PRO A 64 0.18 -7.13 1.68
CA PRO A 64 0.13 -8.11 2.76
C PRO A 64 -0.64 -9.34 2.27
N LYS A 65 0.06 -10.48 2.11
CA LYS A 65 -0.45 -11.69 1.42
C LYS A 65 -1.72 -12.27 2.05
N ARG A 66 -2.18 -11.74 3.18
CA ARG A 66 -3.39 -12.17 3.88
C ARG A 66 -4.66 -11.58 3.27
N ASP A 67 -4.68 -10.29 2.92
CA ASP A 67 -5.92 -9.68 2.43
C ASP A 67 -6.27 -10.15 1.02
N THR A 68 -5.28 -10.25 0.13
CA THR A 68 -5.50 -10.73 -1.24
C THR A 68 -5.87 -12.21 -1.28
N SER A 69 -5.23 -13.05 -0.47
CA SER A 69 -5.54 -14.48 -0.43
C SER A 69 -6.94 -14.75 0.15
N LEU A 70 -7.38 -13.97 1.15
CA LEU A 70 -8.75 -14.06 1.68
C LEU A 70 -9.80 -13.61 0.65
N GLU A 71 -9.49 -12.59 -0.14
CA GLU A 71 -10.38 -12.10 -1.18
C GLU A 71 -10.57 -13.13 -2.30
N VAL A 72 -9.50 -13.79 -2.74
CA VAL A 72 -9.57 -14.90 -3.69
C VAL A 72 -10.45 -16.03 -3.16
N LEU A 73 -10.30 -16.41 -1.88
CA LEU A 73 -11.14 -17.45 -1.27
C LEU A 73 -12.63 -17.05 -1.23
N ARG A 74 -12.96 -15.77 -1.01
CA ARG A 74 -14.35 -15.28 -1.02
C ARG A 74 -14.97 -15.35 -2.42
N VAL A 75 -14.21 -14.99 -3.46
CA VAL A 75 -14.66 -15.07 -4.86
C VAL A 75 -14.96 -16.53 -5.24
N ARG A 76 -14.06 -17.46 -4.92
CA ARG A 76 -14.27 -18.89 -5.21
C ARG A 76 -15.50 -19.47 -4.50
N LEU A 77 -15.79 -19.02 -3.28
CA LEU A 77 -16.99 -19.42 -2.56
C LEU A 77 -18.26 -18.87 -3.23
N ALA A 78 -18.24 -17.62 -3.68
CA ALA A 78 -19.37 -16.98 -4.38
C ALA A 78 -19.64 -17.61 -5.75
N GLU A 79 -18.59 -18.05 -6.45
CA GLU A 79 -18.68 -18.77 -7.73
C GLU A 79 -19.05 -20.25 -7.56
N GLY A 80 -19.15 -20.75 -6.31
CA GLY A 80 -19.43 -22.15 -6.02
C GLY A 80 -18.27 -23.10 -6.37
N GLN A 81 -17.07 -22.58 -6.59
CA GLN A 81 -15.85 -23.36 -6.87
C GLN A 81 -15.32 -24.07 -5.63
N ILE A 82 -15.64 -23.56 -4.44
CA ILE A 82 -15.34 -24.19 -3.16
C ILE A 82 -16.58 -24.17 -2.27
N SER A 83 -16.69 -25.15 -1.39
CA SER A 83 -17.72 -25.21 -0.36
C SER A 83 -17.40 -24.28 0.83
N ILE A 84 -18.43 -24.02 1.64
CA ILE A 84 -18.29 -23.21 2.87
C ILE A 84 -17.28 -23.85 3.85
N GLU A 85 -17.22 -25.19 3.92
CA GLU A 85 -16.29 -25.87 4.82
C GLU A 85 -14.84 -25.77 4.32
N GLU A 86 -14.61 -25.89 3.01
CA GLU A 86 -13.29 -25.67 2.41
C GLU A 86 -12.80 -24.23 2.64
N PHE A 87 -13.68 -23.25 2.50
CA PHE A 87 -13.36 -21.85 2.78
C PHE A 87 -12.89 -21.65 4.23
N ARG A 88 -13.54 -22.30 5.21
CA ARG A 88 -13.18 -22.18 6.64
C ARG A 88 -11.81 -22.78 6.93
N VAL A 89 -11.50 -23.95 6.37
CA VAL A 89 -10.19 -24.61 6.54
C VAL A 89 -9.07 -23.76 5.95
N LEU A 90 -9.26 -23.26 4.72
CA LEU A 90 -8.27 -22.44 4.03
C LEU A 90 -8.07 -21.07 4.72
N LYS A 91 -9.16 -20.46 5.20
CA LYS A 91 -9.10 -19.24 5.99
C LYS A 91 -8.30 -19.46 7.28
N LYS A 92 -8.55 -20.56 7.99
CA LYS A 92 -7.89 -20.91 9.24
C LYS A 92 -6.39 -21.15 9.04
N ALA A 93 -6.02 -21.93 8.03
CA ALA A 93 -4.62 -22.18 7.68
C ALA A 93 -3.84 -20.88 7.39
N LEU A 94 -4.47 -19.94 6.68
CA LEU A 94 -3.88 -18.64 6.37
C LEU A 94 -3.69 -17.73 7.61
N THR A 95 -4.48 -17.96 8.67
CA THR A 95 -4.43 -17.21 9.92
C THR A 95 -3.60 -17.88 11.02
N GLU A 96 -3.34 -19.19 10.94
CA GLU A 96 -2.63 -19.97 11.98
C GLU A 96 -1.17 -20.31 11.63
N GLU A 97 -0.63 -19.89 10.49
CA GLU A 97 0.83 -19.88 10.28
C GLU A 97 1.48 -18.74 11.08
N GLU A 98 1.79 -19.02 12.35
CA GLU A 98 2.73 -18.30 13.21
C GLU A 98 3.48 -19.27 14.14
#